data_AF-A0A7X3MFR0-F1
#
_entry.id   AF-A0A7X3MFR0-F1
#
_cell.length_a   1.000
_cell.length_b   1.000
_cell.length_c   1.000
_cell.angle_alpha   90.00
_cell.angle_beta   90.00
_cell.angle_gamma   90.00
#
_symmetry.space_group_name_H-M   'P 1'
#
loop_
_entity.id
_entity.type
_entity.pdbx_description
1 polymer ?
#
loop_
_entity_poly.entity_id
_entity_poly.type
_entity_poly.pdbx_seq_one_letter_code
_entity_poly.pdbx_strand_id
1 'polypeptide(L)' 'MIRTLIIESGQKPTEEQLKEVEDAKKSPINFDEDCEELSPAMMKAFKSAVVQRNRKKKA' A
#
# COMPACT_ATOMS: atom_id res chain seq x y z
N MET A 1 -19.07 -6.67 -12.35
CA MET A 1 -18.29 -7.92 -12.42
C MET A 1 -17.12 -7.80 -11.46
N ILE A 2 -17.01 -8.68 -10.47
CA ILE A 2 -15.85 -8.71 -9.57
C ILE A 2 -14.75 -9.53 -10.29
N ARG A 3 -13.56 -8.96 -10.46
CA ARG A 3 -12.40 -9.68 -11.01
C ARG A 3 -11.54 -10.18 -9.85
N THR A 4 -11.42 -11.50 -9.70
CA THR A 4 -10.52 -12.10 -8.70
C THR A 4 -9.12 -12.17 -9.28
N LEU A 5 -8.16 -11.47 -8.67
CA LEU A 5 -6.75 -11.52 -9.04
C LEU A 5 -6.01 -12.41 -8.02
N ILE A 6 -5.29 -13.41 -8.50
CA ILE A 6 -4.44 -14.28 -7.68
C ILE A 6 -3.01 -13.75 -7.83
N ILE A 7 -2.34 -13.47 -6.70
CA ILE A 7 -0.94 -13.06 -6.66
C ILE A 7 -0.12 -14.20 -6.07
N GLU A 8 0.80 -14.74 -6.86
CA GLU A 8 1.70 -15.80 -6.42
C GLU A 8 3.02 -15.23 -5.87
N SER A 9 3.70 -16.02 -5.02
CA SER A 9 4.99 -15.62 -4.48
C SER A 9 6.04 -15.53 -5.59
N GLY A 10 6.75 -14.40 -5.67
CA GLY A 10 7.76 -14.16 -6.70
C GLY A 10 7.22 -13.67 -8.05
N GLN A 11 5.90 -13.50 -8.17
CA GLN A 11 5.28 -12.92 -9.36
C GLN A 11 5.73 -11.47 -9.52
N LYS A 12 6.28 -11.15 -10.69
CA LYS A 12 6.63 -9.79 -11.07
C LYS A 12 5.48 -9.17 -11.86
N PRO A 13 5.13 -7.89 -11.62
CA PRO A 13 4.12 -7.21 -12.41
C PRO A 13 4.59 -7.07 -13.86
N THR A 14 3.63 -7.10 -14.79
CA THR A 14 3.89 -6.81 -16.21
C THR A 14 4.18 -5.33 -16.41
N GLU A 15 4.78 -4.98 -17.55
CA GLU A 15 5.05 -3.57 -17.90
C GLU A 15 3.76 -2.74 -17.95
N GLU A 16 2.66 -3.33 -18.43
CA GLU A 16 1.34 -2.69 -18.46
C GLU A 16 0.82 -2.40 -17.05
N GLN A 17 0.97 -3.35 -16.12
CA GLN A 17 0.58 -3.16 -14.71
C GLN A 17 1.43 -2.09 -14.02
N LEU A 18 2.74 -2.06 -14.30
CA LEU A 18 3.62 -1.00 -13.80
C LEU A 18 3.21 0.38 -14.33
N LYS A 19 2.83 0.47 -15.61
CA LYS A 19 2.33 1.70 -16.22
C LYS A 19 1.01 2.14 -15.58
N GLU A 20 0.09 1.21 -15.34
CA GLU A 20 -1.17 1.50 -14.63
C GLU A 20 -0.92 2.07 -13.24
N VAL A 21 0.05 1.53 -12.50
CA VAL A 21 0.45 2.05 -11.18
C VAL A 21 1.01 3.48 -11.28
N GLU A 22 1.87 3.76 -12.26
CA GLU A 22 2.41 5.11 -12.48
C GLU A 22 1.34 6.13 -12.89
N ASP A 23 0.34 5.72 -13.67
CA ASP A 23 -0.78 6.58 -14.04
C ASP A 23 -1.73 6.80 -12.86
N ALA A 24 -1.99 5.76 -12.05
CA ALA A 24 -2.79 5.86 -10.84
C ALA A 24 -2.18 6.83 -9.82
N LYS A 25 -0.84 6.86 -9.70
CA LYS A 25 -0.11 7.79 -8.83
C LYS A 25 -0.38 9.27 -9.14
N LYS A 26 -0.78 9.60 -10.37
CA LYS A 26 -1.11 10.98 -10.79
C LYS A 26 -2.51 11.41 -10.36
N SER A 27 -3.35 10.45 -9.97
CA SER A 27 -4.72 10.70 -9.56
C SER A 27 -4.77 11.07 -8.07
N PRO A 28 -5.64 12.00 -7.65
CA PRO A 28 -5.80 12.34 -6.24
C PRO A 28 -6.37 11.15 -5.45
N ILE A 29 -5.94 11.01 -4.20
CA ILE A 29 -6.54 10.05 -3.27
C ILE A 29 -7.82 10.67 -2.73
N ASN A 30 -8.96 10.09 -3.07
CA ASN A 30 -10.25 10.47 -2.51
C ASN A 30 -10.54 9.56 -1.32
N PHE A 31 -10.59 10.16 -0.13
CA PHE A 31 -10.95 9.47 1.09
C PHE A 31 -12.48 9.48 1.25
N ASP A 32 -13.03 8.34 1.64
CA ASP A 32 -14.44 8.24 2.00
C ASP A 32 -14.66 8.87 3.39
N GLU A 33 -15.90 9.29 3.69
CA GLU A 33 -16.27 9.86 5.00
C GLU A 33 -15.97 8.88 6.15
N ASP A 34 -16.14 7.58 5.90
CA ASP A 34 -15.84 6.52 6.87
C ASP A 34 -14.34 6.14 6.92
N CYS A 35 -13.51 6.70 6.05
CA CYS A 35 -12.11 6.32 5.85
C CYS A 35 -11.22 7.55 5.61
N GLU A 36 -11.23 8.46 6.57
CA GLU A 36 -10.41 9.67 6.55
C GLU A 36 -8.90 9.39 6.55
N GLU A 37 -8.12 10.39 6.18
CA GLU A 37 -6.66 10.31 6.20
C GLU A 37 -6.13 10.11 7.64
N LEU A 38 -5.07 9.30 7.77
CA LEU A 38 -4.40 9.10 9.04
C LEU A 38 -3.83 10.42 9.59
N SER A 39 -4.18 10.74 10.84
CA SER A 39 -3.57 11.87 11.54
C SER A 39 -2.03 11.74 11.60
N PRO A 40 -1.28 12.86 11.72
CA PRO A 40 0.18 12.81 11.82
C PRO A 40 0.69 11.91 12.96
N ALA A 41 -0.04 11.85 14.07
CA ALA A 41 0.28 10.97 15.20
C ALA A 41 0.08 9.49 14.86
N MET A 42 -1.01 9.13 14.18
CA MET A 42 -1.29 7.77 13.74
C MET A 42 -0.27 7.31 12.69
N MET A 43 0.06 8.17 11.74
CA MET A 43 1.09 7.91 10.74
C MET A 43 2.46 7.66 11.40
N LYS A 44 2.82 8.44 12.42
CA LYS A 44 4.04 8.23 13.21
C LYS A 44 4.03 6.88 13.93
N ALA A 45 2.94 6.55 14.62
CA ALA A 45 2.78 5.28 15.32
C ALA A 45 2.91 4.08 14.36
N PHE A 46 2.27 4.16 13.19
CA PHE A 46 2.36 3.15 12.14
C PHE A 46 3.80 2.93 11.66
N LYS A 47 4.51 4.01 11.33
CA LYS A 47 5.93 3.96 10.95
C LYS A 47 6.79 3.29 12.03
N SER A 48 6.58 3.67 13.30
CA SER A 48 7.29 3.08 14.44
C SER A 48 6.99 1.58 14.60
N ALA A 49 5.75 1.14 14.41
CA ALA A 49 5.37 -0.27 14.49
C ALA A 49 6.06 -1.11 13.40
N VAL A 50 6.11 -0.60 12.17
CA VAL A 50 6.81 -1.27 11.04
C VAL A 50 8.30 -1.44 11.34
N VAL A 51 8.96 -0.39 11.83
CA VAL A 51 10.39 -0.45 12.18
C VAL A 51 10.65 -1.49 13.26
N GLN A 52 9.85 -1.52 14.32
CA GLN A 52 9.98 -2.49 15.42
C GLN A 52 9.77 -3.94 14.94
N ARG A 53 8.75 -4.18 14.12
CA ARG A 53 8.51 -5.49 13.49
C ARG A 53 9.73 -5.93 12.66
N ASN A 54 10.25 -5.04 11.83
CA ASN A 54 11.37 -5.37 10.95
C ASN A 54 12.65 -5.65 11.74
N ARG A 55 12.89 -4.96 12.87
CA ARG A 55 13.98 -5.30 13.80
C ARG A 55 13.81 -6.70 14.38
N LYS A 56 12.62 -7.04 14.87
CA LYS A 56 12.33 -8.38 15.42
C LYS A 56 12.49 -9.51 14.40
N LYS A 57 12.18 -9.27 13.12
CA LYS A 57 12.33 -10.27 12.04
C LYS A 57 13.78 -10.48 11.58
N LYS A 58 14.68 -9.55 11.89
CA LYS A 58 16.10 -9.62 11.54
C LYS A 58 16.99 -10.10 12.70
N ALA A 59 16.41 -10.26 13.89
CA ALA A 59 17.08 -10.75 15.10
C ALA A 59 16.97 -12.27 15.22
#